data_AF-A0A3R6HRN2-F1
#
_entry.id   AF-A0A3R6HRN2-F1
#
_cell.length_a   1.000
_cell.length_b   1.000
_cell.length_c   1.000
_cell.angle_alpha   90.00
_cell.angle_beta   90.00
_cell.angle_gamma   90.00
#
_symmetry.space_group_name_H-M   'P 1'
#
loop_
_entity.id
_entity.type
_entity.pdbx_description
1 polymer ?
#
loop_
_entity_poly.entity_id
_entity_poly.type
_entity_poly.pdbx_seq_one_letter_code
_entity_poly.pdbx_strand_id
1 'polypeptide(L)' 'MPETVERKPFKSIHINIDKGICLLNGEALSMVSRCCLEFNNGKWSLLITRDELYSQEVSEKN' A
#
# COMPACT_ATOMS: atom_id res chain seq x y z
N MET A 1 11.46 -18.27 -9.48
CA MET A 1 11.80 -16.96 -10.09
C MET A 1 11.65 -15.93 -8.99
N PRO A 2 12.62 -15.05 -8.69
CA PRO A 2 12.40 -14.04 -7.67
C PRO A 2 11.30 -13.11 -8.18
N GLU A 3 10.21 -12.99 -7.43
CA GLU A 3 9.15 -12.02 -7.68
C GLU A 3 9.81 -10.64 -7.84
N THR A 4 9.65 -10.03 -9.00
CA THR A 4 10.23 -8.73 -9.30
C THR A 4 9.49 -7.69 -8.48
N VAL A 5 10.10 -7.24 -7.37
CA VAL A 5 9.59 -6.10 -6.60
C VAL A 5 9.52 -4.88 -7.50
N GLU A 6 8.31 -4.39 -7.77
CA GLU A 6 8.09 -3.20 -8.57
C GLU A 6 8.65 -1.98 -7.83
N ARG A 7 9.61 -1.27 -8.44
CA ARG A 7 10.24 -0.08 -7.83
C ARG A 7 9.57 1.18 -8.37
N LYS A 8 8.85 1.89 -7.51
CA LYS A 8 8.24 3.20 -7.81
C LYS A 8 8.97 4.32 -7.07
N PRO A 9 9.03 5.55 -7.63
CA PRO A 9 9.58 6.70 -6.92
C PRO A 9 8.80 6.96 -5.62
N PHE A 10 9.52 7.08 -4.50
CA PHE A 10 8.95 7.50 -3.22
C PHE A 10 9.15 9.01 -3.04
N LYS A 11 8.04 9.76 -2.99
CA LYS A 11 8.03 11.23 -2.81
C LYS A 11 7.54 11.61 -1.42
N SER A 12 6.43 11.03 -0.97
CA SER A 12 5.85 11.33 0.34
C SER A 12 4.94 10.22 0.84
N ILE A 13 4.80 10.13 2.16
CA ILE A 13 3.72 9.39 2.84
C ILE A 13 3.03 10.34 3.82
N HIS A 14 1.71 10.39 3.80
CA HIS A 14 0.90 11.18 4.71
C HIS A 14 -0.06 10.25 5.45
N ILE A 15 0.20 10.07 6.75
CA ILE A 15 -0.67 9.31 7.65
C ILE A 15 -1.22 10.27 8.69
N ASN A 16 -2.54 10.40 8.74
CA ASN A 16 -3.25 11.10 9.82
C ASN A 16 -4.31 10.15 10.37
N ILE A 17 -4.05 9.63 11.57
CA ILE A 17 -4.90 8.60 12.21
C ILE A 17 -6.25 9.19 12.60
N ASP A 18 -6.26 10.38 13.21
CA ASP A 18 -7.48 11.02 13.69
C ASP A 18 -8.46 11.36 12.57
N LYS A 19 -7.93 11.69 11.38
CA LYS A 19 -8.71 12.02 10.19
C LYS A 19 -8.92 10.83 9.26
N GLY A 20 -8.35 9.66 9.56
CA GLY A 20 -8.39 8.48 8.70
C GLY A 20 -7.71 8.66 7.34
N ILE A 21 -6.71 9.55 7.23
CA ILE A 21 -6.01 9.83 5.97
C ILE A 21 -4.78 8.94 5.86
N CYS A 22 -4.65 8.22 4.74
CA CYS A 22 -3.43 7.52 4.36
C CYS A 22 -3.17 7.74 2.86
N LEU A 23 -2.18 8.56 2.53
CA LEU A 23 -1.81 8.89 1.16
C LEU A 23 -0.34 8.53 0.88
N LEU A 24 -0.07 7.90 -0.25
CA LEU A 24 1.27 7.68 -0.78
C LEU A 24 1.43 8.48 -2.06
N ASN A 25 2.43 9.37 -2.09
CA ASN A 25 2.66 10.31 -3.19
C ASN A 25 1.43 11.15 -3.56
N GLY A 26 0.50 11.37 -2.61
CA GLY A 26 -0.75 12.10 -2.81
C GLY A 26 -1.96 11.23 -3.20
N GLU A 27 -1.77 9.93 -3.47
CA GLU A 27 -2.84 9.01 -3.82
C GLU A 27 -3.28 8.18 -2.61
N ALA A 28 -4.58 7.88 -2.53
CA ALA A 28 -5.13 7.08 -1.44
C ALA A 28 -4.51 5.67 -1.41
N LEU A 29 -4.00 5.29 -0.24
CA LEU A 29 -3.50 3.94 0.00
C LEU A 29 -4.68 3.05 0.44
N SER A 30 -5.10 2.11 -0.40
CA SER A 30 -6.14 1.12 -0.09
C SER A 30 -5.59 -0.29 -0.17
N MET A 31 -6.21 -1.21 0.58
CA MET A 31 -5.86 -2.65 0.61
C MET A 31 -4.37 -2.90 0.85
N VAL A 32 -3.82 -2.33 1.93
CA VAL A 32 -2.44 -2.53 2.37
C VAL A 32 -2.43 -3.14 3.77
N SER A 33 -1.88 -4.34 3.90
CA SER A 33 -1.71 -5.03 5.18
C SER A 33 -0.46 -4.61 5.93
N ARG A 34 0.57 -4.14 5.22
CA ARG A 34 1.86 -3.77 5.82
C ARG A 34 2.51 -2.57 5.13
N CYS A 35 3.02 -1.67 5.96
CA CYS A 35 3.81 -0.51 5.58
C CYS A 35 5.12 -0.53 6.37
N CYS A 36 6.27 -0.51 5.68
CA CYS A 36 7.61 -0.49 6.30
C CYS A 36 8.40 0.69 5.76
N LEU A 37 8.60 1.70 6.60
CA LEU A 37 9.36 2.91 6.28
C LEU A 37 10.77 2.79 6.87
N GLU A 38 11.77 2.89 6.02
CA GLU A 38 13.18 2.79 6.40
C GLU A 38 13.93 4.07 6.03
N PHE A 39 14.84 4.48 6.91
CA PHE A 39 15.77 5.56 6.65
C PHE A 39 17.20 5.02 6.74
N ASN A 40 17.90 5.01 5.61
CA ASN A 40 19.26 4.50 5.52
C ASN A 40 20.12 5.46 4.71
N ASN A 41 21.24 5.91 5.29
CA ASN A 41 22.22 6.80 4.66
C ASN A 41 21.60 8.03 3.98
N GLY A 42 20.69 8.73 4.69
CA GLY A 42 20.06 9.95 4.18
C GLY A 42 18.92 9.71 3.18
N LYS A 43 18.56 8.46 2.90
CA LYS A 43 17.51 8.09 1.94
C LYS A 43 16.37 7.38 2.64
N TRP A 44 15.15 7.79 2.27
CA TRP A 44 13.93 7.10 2.67
C TRP A 44 13.57 6.04 1.64
N SER A 45 13.17 4.86 2.13
CA SER A 45 12.54 3.81 1.34
C SER A 45 11.26 3.34 2.00
N LEU A 46 10.26 3.04 1.19
CA LEU A 46 9.00 2.50 1.66
C LEU A 46 8.71 1.18 0.96
N LEU A 47 8.50 0.13 1.76
CA LEU A 47 7.97 -1.16 1.31
C LEU A 47 6.50 -1.27 1.75
N ILE A 48 5.63 -1.61 0.80
CA ILE A 48 4.21 -1.87 1.08
C ILE A 48 3.84 -3.27 0.59
N THR A 49 2.97 -3.95 1.34
CA THR A 49 2.32 -5.19 0.92
C THR A 49 0.87 -4.87 0.60
N ARG A 50 0.48 -5.06 -0.66
CA ARG A 50 -0.91 -4.90 -1.10
C ARG A 50 -1.61 -6.25 -1.04
N ASP A 51 -2.84 -6.25 -0.55
CA ASP A 51 -3.70 -7.43 -0.55
C ASP A 51 -4.60 -7.36 -1.79
N GLU A 52 -4.82 -8.51 -2.42
CA GLU A 52 -5.82 -8.68 -3.46
C GLU A 52 -6.96 -9.55 -2.92
N LEU A 53 -8.20 -9.09 -3.09
CA LEU A 53 -9.38 -9.83 -2.68
C LEU A 53 -10.16 -10.27 -3.92
N TYR A 54 -10.34 -11.58 -4.07
CA TYR A 54 -11.23 -12.16 -5.07
C TYR A 54 -12.41 -12.79 -4.33
N SER A 55 -13.62 -12.27 -4.59
CA SER A 55 -14.86 -12.80 -4.02
C SER A 55 -15.71 -13.38 -5.14
N GLN A 56 -16.27 -14.57 -4.92
CA GLN A 56 -17.27 -15.16 -5.83
C GLN A 56 -18.63 -14.51 -5.56
N GLU A 57 -19.28 -13.94 -6.58
CA GLU A 57 -20.68 -13.52 -6.46
C GLU A 57 -21.56 -14.76 -6.26
N VAL A 58 -22.23 -14.85 -5.11
CA VAL A 58 -23.26 -15.87 -4.90
C VAL A 58 -24.50 -15.39 -5.65
N SER A 59 -24.76 -15.99 -6.81
CA SER A 59 -26.03 -15.78 -7.51
C SER A 59 -27.13 -16.43 -6.66
N GLU A 60 -27.95 -15.61 -5.98
CA GLU A 60 -29.19 -16.08 -5.38
C GLU A 60 -30.10 -16.58 -6.52
N LYS A 61 -30.17 -17.91 -6.68
CA LYS A 61 -31.19 -18.52 -7.53
C LYS A 61 -32.51 -18.44 -6.78
N ASN A 62 -33.35 -17.50 -7.21
CA ASN A 62 -34.80 -17.49 -6.94
C ASN A 62 -35.46 -18.78 -7.46
#